data_AF-A0A2E5J0T0-F1
#
_entry.id   AF-A0A2E5J0T0-F1
#
_cell.length_a   1.000
_cell.length_b   1.000
_cell.length_c   1.000
_cell.angle_alpha   90.00
_cell.angle_beta   90.00
_cell.angle_gamma   90.00
#
_symmetry.space_group_name_H-M   'P 1'
#
loop_
_entity.id
_entity.type
_entity.pdbx_description
1 polymer ?
#
loop_
_entity_poly.entity_id
_entity_poly.type
_entity_poly.pdbx_seq_one_letter_code
_entity_poly.pdbx_strand_id
1 'polypeptide(L)'
;MRHATDKKKNTFGLLLRVYSQNVDDIPKRIKMVENAISAAGPFVSRIDVLVWADKEYIDSDCGSTTSVLRARFRGNKLVHISEVKNGDLFCSVLNYGIALQTKNAVDYTIVASPEAFSYMTPSTMNNITQAAKDGALAIGVAINELTNSILEGRIANTFAAWHNLSLLTVGGFDLLAAKPKVPEMGEHVMGWSKENDKKVFYPLAGVEEVIPLARLVETFGKCIATILPSGDGVQKYETPEVSTEAYERHVRKIATKFRRQIIHLSKINTNPELLTGGILPGYPK
;
A
#
# COMPACT_ATOMS: atom_id res chain seq x y z
N MET A 1 -7.29 -40.48 17.68
CA MET A 1 -7.52 -39.08 18.10
C MET A 1 -6.28 -38.28 17.73
N ARG A 2 -6.30 -37.59 16.58
CA ARG A 2 -5.24 -36.62 16.22
C ARG A 2 -5.69 -35.28 16.77
N HIS A 3 -4.86 -34.65 17.59
CA HIS A 3 -5.07 -33.31 18.11
C HIS A 3 -5.44 -32.37 16.96
N ALA A 4 -6.55 -31.65 17.14
CA ALA A 4 -6.82 -30.45 16.36
C ALA A 4 -5.59 -29.54 16.52
N THR A 5 -4.82 -29.38 15.45
CA THR A 5 -3.74 -28.40 15.39
C THR A 5 -4.38 -27.04 15.62
N ASP A 6 -4.11 -26.41 16.76
CA ASP A 6 -4.36 -24.98 16.95
C ASP A 6 -3.77 -24.28 15.73
N LYS A 7 -4.64 -23.75 14.86
CA LYS A 7 -4.21 -22.97 13.70
C LYS A 7 -3.35 -21.84 14.24
N LYS A 8 -2.06 -21.86 13.92
CA LYS A 8 -1.11 -20.80 14.29
C LYS A 8 -1.75 -19.45 13.96
N LYS A 9 -1.83 -18.56 14.95
CA LYS A 9 -2.39 -17.22 14.77
C LYS A 9 -1.52 -16.47 13.75
N ASN A 10 -2.15 -15.94 12.70
CA ASN A 10 -1.47 -15.11 11.70
C ASN A 10 -0.82 -13.90 12.37
N THR A 11 0.43 -13.65 12.03
CA THR A 11 1.24 -12.54 12.54
C THR A 11 1.26 -11.39 11.53
N PHE A 12 0.96 -10.17 11.98
CA PHE A 12 0.90 -8.98 11.13
C PHE A 12 2.06 -8.03 11.41
N GLY A 13 2.65 -7.48 10.35
CA GLY A 13 3.59 -6.37 10.40
C GLY A 13 3.03 -5.15 9.68
N LEU A 14 3.58 -3.98 9.95
CA LEU A 14 3.28 -2.74 9.25
C LEU A 14 4.51 -2.29 8.47
N LEU A 15 4.33 -1.92 7.22
CA LEU A 15 5.37 -1.42 6.34
C LEU A 15 5.05 0.02 5.95
N LEU A 16 5.98 0.92 6.26
CA LEU A 16 5.88 2.35 5.98
C LEU A 16 7.01 2.78 5.04
N ARG A 17 6.68 3.56 4.02
CA ARG A 17 7.66 4.28 3.20
C ARG A 17 7.75 5.70 3.73
N VAL A 18 8.89 6.05 4.33
CA VAL A 18 9.06 7.34 5.02
C VAL A 18 10.39 7.95 4.62
N TYR A 19 10.34 9.05 3.87
CA TYR A 19 11.52 9.79 3.43
C TYR A 19 11.16 11.26 3.26
N SER A 20 12.16 12.12 3.12
CA SER A 20 11.99 13.55 2.89
C SER A 20 13.02 14.06 1.91
N GLN A 21 12.61 14.87 0.94
CA GLN A 21 13.53 15.56 0.02
C GLN A 21 14.16 16.80 0.66
N ASN A 22 13.59 17.31 1.75
CA ASN A 22 14.12 18.42 2.52
C ASN A 22 14.30 18.02 4.00
N VAL A 23 15.42 18.42 4.59
CA VAL A 23 15.74 18.27 6.01
C VAL A 23 14.67 18.91 6.90
N ASP A 24 14.10 20.06 6.50
CA ASP A 24 13.10 20.79 7.30
C ASP A 24 11.80 20.01 7.53
N ASP A 25 11.51 19.04 6.66
CA ASP A 25 10.31 18.20 6.73
C ASP A 25 10.52 16.91 7.55
N ILE A 26 11.74 16.62 8.00
CA ILE A 26 12.04 15.43 8.82
C ILE A 26 11.21 15.37 10.12
N PRO A 27 10.95 16.48 10.84
CA PRO A 27 10.05 16.46 11.99
C PRO A 27 8.64 15.92 11.66
N LYS A 28 8.12 16.20 10.46
CA LYS A 28 6.83 15.65 10.00
C LYS A 28 6.92 14.13 9.78
N ARG A 29 8.07 13.63 9.33
CA ARG A 29 8.34 12.19 9.15
C ARG A 29 8.46 11.45 10.48
N ILE A 30 9.06 12.07 11.50
CA ILE A 30 9.06 11.53 12.86
C ILE A 30 7.62 11.38 13.37
N LYS A 31 6.82 12.45 13.29
CA LYS A 31 5.41 12.45 13.73
C LYS A 31 4.57 11.41 12.99
N MET A 32 4.85 11.21 11.69
CA MET A 32 4.20 10.16 10.90
C MET A 32 4.46 8.76 11.48
N VAL A 33 5.70 8.45 11.85
CA VAL A 33 6.03 7.14 12.47
C VAL A 33 5.40 7.02 13.86
N GLU A 34 5.39 8.08 14.66
CA GLU A 34 4.72 8.10 15.98
C GLU A 34 3.22 7.82 15.85
N ASN A 35 2.55 8.48 14.90
CA ASN A 35 1.14 8.25 14.61
C ASN A 35 0.88 6.81 14.15
N ALA A 36 1.76 6.26 13.32
CA ALA A 36 1.65 4.88 12.85
C ALA A 36 1.76 3.86 14.00
N ILE A 37 2.68 4.08 14.94
CA ILE A 37 2.83 3.23 16.14
C ILE A 37 1.53 3.26 16.95
N SER A 38 0.99 4.46 17.17
CA SER A 38 -0.26 4.63 17.93
C SER A 38 -1.46 3.97 17.22
N ALA A 39 -1.56 4.13 15.90
CA ALA A 39 -2.66 3.61 15.10
C ALA A 39 -2.62 2.09 14.97
N ALA A 40 -1.43 1.51 14.76
CA ALA A 40 -1.29 0.07 14.62
C ALA A 40 -1.56 -0.68 15.93
N GLY A 41 -1.25 -0.06 17.08
CA GLY A 41 -1.52 -0.61 18.40
C GLY A 41 -0.95 -2.02 18.59
N PRO A 42 -1.61 -2.89 19.37
CA PRO A 42 -1.12 -4.24 19.65
C PRO A 42 -1.37 -5.23 18.49
N PHE A 43 -1.94 -4.78 17.36
CA PHE A 43 -2.29 -5.66 16.24
C PHE A 43 -1.07 -6.09 15.42
N VAL A 44 -0.01 -5.28 15.42
CA VAL A 44 1.20 -5.55 14.66
C VAL A 44 2.32 -5.96 15.61
N SER A 45 3.09 -6.97 15.22
CA SER A 45 4.26 -7.43 15.97
C SER A 45 5.55 -6.74 15.52
N ARG A 46 5.50 -6.00 14.42
CA ARG A 46 6.67 -5.35 13.79
C ARG A 46 6.24 -4.16 12.94
N ILE A 47 7.02 -3.08 12.98
CA ILE A 47 6.89 -1.93 12.08
C ILE A 47 8.22 -1.74 11.36
N ASP A 48 8.25 -1.92 10.04
CA ASP A 48 9.40 -1.59 9.21
C ASP A 48 9.18 -0.24 8.53
N VAL A 49 10.10 0.69 8.80
CA VAL A 49 10.16 2.01 8.20
C VAL A 49 11.28 1.99 7.16
N LEU A 50 10.90 2.08 5.89
CA LEU A 50 11.82 2.08 4.76
C LEU A 50 12.02 3.51 4.25
N VAL A 51 13.27 3.98 4.33
CA VAL A 51 13.70 5.26 3.79
C VAL A 51 14.26 5.04 2.38
N TRP A 52 13.59 5.58 1.38
CA TRP A 52 14.00 5.46 -0.02
C TRP A 52 15.06 6.50 -0.37
N ALA A 53 16.31 6.06 -0.50
CA ALA A 53 17.50 6.91 -0.63
C ALA A 53 18.34 6.51 -1.87
N ASP A 54 17.67 6.08 -2.94
CA ASP A 54 18.31 5.78 -4.22
C ASP A 54 18.65 7.08 -4.97
N LYS A 55 19.94 7.39 -5.05
CA LYS A 55 20.47 8.64 -5.63
C LYS A 55 20.29 8.75 -7.14
N GLU A 56 19.92 7.67 -7.82
CA GLU A 56 19.57 7.73 -9.24
C GLU A 56 18.22 8.42 -9.48
N TYR A 57 17.43 8.66 -8.43
CA TYR A 57 16.17 9.39 -8.47
C TYR A 57 16.33 10.76 -7.82
N ILE A 58 15.98 11.80 -8.56
CA ILE A 58 16.08 13.20 -8.12
C ILE A 58 15.21 13.51 -6.89
N ASP A 59 14.14 12.75 -6.71
CA ASP A 59 13.10 12.96 -5.70
C ASP A 59 13.22 11.99 -4.52
N SER A 60 14.38 11.33 -4.37
CA SER A 60 14.72 10.46 -3.24
C SER A 60 15.04 11.24 -1.96
N ASP A 61 15.32 10.52 -0.86
CA ASP A 61 15.63 11.12 0.43
C ASP A 61 16.82 12.11 0.39
N CYS A 62 16.77 13.15 1.22
CA CYS A 62 17.81 14.14 1.40
C CYS A 62 19.10 13.60 2.06
N GLY A 63 19.12 12.32 2.43
CA GLY A 63 20.26 11.62 3.03
C GLY A 63 20.35 11.73 4.55
N SER A 64 19.39 12.42 5.19
CA SER A 64 19.37 12.64 6.64
C SER A 64 18.23 11.90 7.36
N THR A 65 17.19 11.45 6.66
CA THR A 65 16.00 10.90 7.33
C THR A 65 16.31 9.61 8.10
N THR A 66 17.11 8.72 7.52
CA THR A 66 17.50 7.44 8.15
C THR A 66 18.16 7.62 9.51
N SER A 67 19.17 8.48 9.60
CA SER A 67 19.96 8.67 10.82
C SER A 67 19.11 9.31 11.93
N VAL A 68 18.29 10.29 11.59
CA VAL A 68 17.40 10.98 12.53
C VAL A 68 16.33 10.03 13.07
N LEU A 69 15.67 9.26 12.20
CA LEU A 69 14.68 8.27 12.65
C LEU A 69 15.33 7.22 13.55
N ARG A 70 16.52 6.72 13.19
CA ARG A 70 17.22 5.70 14.00
C ARG A 70 17.56 6.23 15.39
N ALA A 71 18.02 7.47 15.49
CA ALA A 71 18.29 8.11 16.77
C ALA A 71 17.01 8.25 17.60
N ARG A 72 15.91 8.72 17.00
CA ARG A 72 14.61 8.92 17.66
C ARG A 72 14.00 7.63 18.22
N PHE A 73 14.11 6.53 17.47
CA PHE A 73 13.43 5.26 17.78
C PHE A 73 14.37 4.15 18.26
N ARG A 74 15.63 4.45 18.61
CA ARG A 74 16.65 3.47 19.03
C ARG A 74 16.21 2.49 20.12
N GLY A 75 15.37 2.93 21.05
CA GLY A 75 14.86 2.11 22.16
C GLY A 75 13.56 1.37 21.86
N ASN A 76 12.91 1.62 20.72
CA ASN A 76 11.63 1.02 20.39
C ASN A 76 11.84 -0.32 19.66
N LYS A 77 11.57 -1.43 20.35
CA LYS A 77 11.74 -2.79 19.82
C LYS A 77 10.78 -3.15 18.68
N LEU A 78 9.67 -2.41 18.53
CA LEU A 78 8.69 -2.63 17.47
C LEU A 78 9.13 -2.02 16.14
N VAL A 79 9.94 -0.95 16.19
CA VAL A 79 10.25 -0.11 15.02
C VAL A 79 11.64 -0.40 14.48
N HIS A 80 11.70 -0.75 13.21
CA HIS A 80 12.95 -1.04 12.51
C HIS A 80 13.11 -0.11 11.32
N ILE A 81 14.26 0.56 11.22
CA ILE A 81 14.50 1.58 10.20
C ILE A 81 15.60 1.12 9.26
N SER A 82 15.23 0.97 7.99
CA SER A 82 16.12 0.54 6.92
C SER A 82 16.18 1.57 5.82
N GLU A 83 17.37 1.78 5.30
CA GLU A 83 17.63 2.64 4.16
C GLU A 83 17.72 1.77 2.90
N VAL A 84 16.99 2.14 1.86
CA VAL A 84 16.95 1.44 0.58
C VAL A 84 17.63 2.31 -0.47
N LYS A 85 18.85 1.93 -0.86
CA LYS A 85 19.70 2.73 -1.76
C LYS A 85 19.63 2.32 -3.23
N ASN A 86 18.96 1.20 -3.53
CA ASN A 86 18.84 0.67 -4.86
C ASN A 86 17.40 0.22 -5.09
N GLY A 87 16.81 0.69 -6.18
CA GLY A 87 15.48 0.30 -6.62
C GLY A 87 14.45 1.41 -6.51
N ASP A 88 13.35 1.22 -7.22
CA ASP A 88 12.27 2.20 -7.32
C ASP A 88 11.41 2.27 -6.04
N LEU A 89 10.81 3.44 -5.82
CA LEU A 89 9.95 3.73 -4.67
C LEU A 89 8.71 2.83 -4.56
N PHE A 90 8.17 2.40 -5.70
CA PHE A 90 6.88 1.73 -5.73
C PHE A 90 7.03 0.22 -5.52
N CYS A 91 7.83 -0.44 -6.33
CA CYS A 91 7.90 -1.90 -6.36
C CYS A 91 9.07 -2.42 -5.53
N SER A 92 10.28 -1.93 -5.79
CA SER A 92 11.51 -2.43 -5.17
C SER A 92 11.52 -2.24 -3.66
N VAL A 93 11.16 -1.04 -3.19
CA VAL A 93 11.08 -0.74 -1.74
C VAL A 93 10.05 -1.64 -1.06
N LEU A 94 8.87 -1.84 -1.67
CA LEU A 94 7.85 -2.71 -1.09
C LEU A 94 8.31 -4.17 -1.06
N ASN A 95 8.86 -4.69 -2.16
CA ASN A 95 9.39 -6.07 -2.21
C ASN A 95 10.48 -6.31 -1.15
N TYR A 96 11.38 -5.35 -0.96
CA TYR A 96 12.38 -5.41 0.10
C TYR A 96 11.73 -5.49 1.49
N GLY A 97 10.71 -4.68 1.75
CA GLY A 97 9.93 -4.71 2.98
C GLY A 97 9.22 -6.04 3.23
N ILE A 98 8.54 -6.58 2.22
CA ILE A 98 7.88 -7.89 2.28
C ILE A 98 8.91 -8.98 2.60
N ALA A 99 10.05 -8.99 1.92
CA ALA A 99 11.12 -9.97 2.16
C ALA A 99 11.69 -9.87 3.58
N LEU A 100 11.92 -8.65 4.09
CA LEU A 100 12.35 -8.42 5.46
C LEU A 100 11.32 -8.95 6.47
N GLN A 101 10.03 -8.64 6.30
CA GLN A 101 8.99 -9.10 7.21
C GLN A 101 8.83 -10.62 7.18
N THR A 102 8.88 -11.23 5.99
CA THR A 102 8.89 -12.68 5.82
C THR A 102 10.03 -13.34 6.60
N LYS A 103 11.26 -12.82 6.45
CA LYS A 103 12.44 -13.33 7.17
C LYS A 103 12.29 -13.23 8.70
N ASN A 104 11.47 -12.31 9.19
CA ASN A 104 11.20 -12.09 10.60
C ASN A 104 9.88 -12.74 11.06
N ALA A 105 9.42 -13.79 10.37
CA ALA A 105 8.24 -14.57 10.73
C ALA A 105 6.92 -13.77 10.81
N VAL A 106 6.81 -12.69 10.04
CA VAL A 106 5.55 -12.00 9.80
C VAL A 106 4.84 -12.67 8.62
N ASP A 107 3.61 -13.11 8.84
CA ASP A 107 2.81 -13.82 7.84
C ASP A 107 2.14 -12.82 6.87
N TYR A 108 1.67 -11.68 7.40
CA TYR A 108 0.99 -10.63 6.63
C TYR A 108 1.66 -9.27 6.82
N THR A 109 1.94 -8.57 5.72
CA THR A 109 2.39 -7.18 5.75
C THR A 109 1.25 -6.24 5.43
N ILE A 110 0.95 -5.33 6.35
CA ILE A 110 0.08 -4.18 6.11
C ILE A 110 0.93 -3.07 5.50
N VAL A 111 0.58 -2.62 4.31
CA VAL A 111 1.11 -1.40 3.70
C VAL A 111 0.10 -0.28 3.96
N ALA A 112 0.56 0.82 4.53
CA ALA A 112 -0.29 1.96 4.82
C ALA A 112 0.41 3.30 4.58
N SER A 113 -0.37 4.28 4.11
CA SER A 113 0.04 5.67 4.05
C SER A 113 -0.55 6.47 5.22
N PRO A 114 -0.04 7.69 5.51
CA PRO A 114 -0.49 8.48 6.66
C PRO A 114 -1.99 8.77 6.66
N GLU A 115 -2.59 8.90 5.48
CA GLU A 115 -4.02 9.15 5.31
C GLU A 115 -4.89 7.95 5.74
N ALA A 116 -4.29 6.76 5.90
CA ALA A 116 -4.98 5.55 6.33
C ALA A 116 -5.02 5.37 7.86
N PHE A 117 -4.23 6.13 8.64
CA PHE A 117 -4.08 5.87 10.07
C PHE A 117 -5.37 6.04 10.86
N SER A 118 -6.25 6.95 10.46
CA SER A 118 -7.58 7.12 11.08
C SER A 118 -8.51 5.92 10.86
N TYR A 119 -8.23 5.09 9.85
CA TYR A 119 -9.01 3.90 9.54
C TYR A 119 -8.50 2.65 10.26
N MET A 120 -7.32 2.70 10.90
CA MET A 120 -6.73 1.61 11.70
C MET A 120 -7.39 1.50 13.09
N THR A 121 -8.71 1.44 13.13
CA THR A 121 -9.46 1.22 14.37
C THR A 121 -9.38 -0.26 14.79
N PRO A 122 -9.63 -0.58 16.07
CA PRO A 122 -9.71 -1.97 16.51
C PRO A 122 -10.69 -2.83 15.69
N SER A 123 -11.84 -2.27 15.30
CA SER A 123 -12.83 -2.97 14.48
C SER A 123 -12.33 -3.26 13.07
N THR A 124 -11.72 -2.29 12.39
CA THR A 124 -11.12 -2.50 11.07
C THR A 124 -9.99 -3.53 11.13
N MET A 125 -9.11 -3.45 12.14
CA MET A 125 -7.99 -4.38 12.30
C MET A 125 -8.46 -5.81 12.63
N ASN A 126 -9.56 -5.94 13.39
CA ASN A 126 -10.22 -7.22 13.60
C ASN A 126 -10.80 -7.79 12.30
N ASN A 127 -11.41 -6.96 11.45
CA ASN A 127 -11.93 -7.39 10.15
C ASN A 127 -10.79 -7.86 9.23
N ILE A 128 -9.64 -7.18 9.22
CA ILE A 128 -8.44 -7.62 8.48
C ILE A 128 -7.98 -8.98 8.99
N THR A 129 -7.90 -9.14 10.31
CA THR A 129 -7.50 -10.42 10.93
C THR A 129 -8.48 -11.54 10.58
N GLN A 130 -9.78 -11.24 10.56
CA GLN A 130 -10.81 -12.20 10.20
C GLN A 130 -10.73 -12.58 8.72
N ALA A 131 -10.50 -11.63 7.82
CA ALA A 131 -10.29 -11.91 6.39
C ALA A 131 -9.11 -12.85 6.15
N ALA A 132 -7.99 -12.66 6.87
CA ALA A 132 -6.87 -13.57 6.80
C ALA A 132 -7.21 -14.99 7.32
N LYS A 133 -8.10 -15.11 8.31
CA LYS A 133 -8.59 -16.42 8.80
C LYS A 133 -9.56 -17.07 7.81
N ASP A 134 -10.34 -16.27 7.10
CA ASP A 134 -11.27 -16.69 6.05
C ASP A 134 -10.51 -17.11 4.76
N GLY A 135 -9.19 -16.92 4.71
CA GLY A 135 -8.31 -17.39 3.64
C GLY A 135 -7.85 -16.31 2.66
N ALA A 136 -8.06 -15.03 2.97
CA ALA A 136 -7.65 -13.93 2.11
C ALA A 136 -6.13 -13.82 2.04
N LEU A 137 -5.58 -13.77 0.82
CA LEU A 137 -4.16 -13.56 0.56
C LEU A 137 -3.84 -12.09 0.26
N ALA A 138 -4.83 -11.33 -0.17
CA ALA A 138 -4.75 -9.89 -0.35
C ALA A 138 -6.01 -9.24 0.23
N ILE A 139 -5.84 -8.23 1.08
CA ILE A 139 -6.92 -7.60 1.83
C ILE A 139 -6.85 -6.09 1.60
N GLY A 140 -7.86 -5.51 0.96
CA GLY A 140 -7.96 -4.07 0.74
C GLY A 140 -8.95 -3.43 1.69
N VAL A 141 -8.58 -2.33 2.34
CA VAL A 141 -9.53 -1.52 3.14
C VAL A 141 -10.03 -0.36 2.27
N ALA A 142 -11.34 -0.32 2.06
CA ALA A 142 -12.00 0.64 1.20
C ALA A 142 -12.05 2.03 1.86
N ILE A 143 -10.98 2.80 1.66
CA ILE A 143 -10.81 4.14 2.22
C ILE A 143 -10.86 5.22 1.13
N ASN A 144 -11.28 6.40 1.55
CA ASN A 144 -11.25 7.63 0.75
C ASN A 144 -11.92 7.47 -0.64
N GLU A 145 -11.38 8.19 -1.63
CA GLU A 145 -11.83 8.16 -3.01
C GLU A 145 -11.62 6.83 -3.75
N LEU A 146 -10.93 5.87 -3.12
CA LEU A 146 -10.61 4.58 -3.72
C LEU A 146 -11.66 3.51 -3.39
N THR A 147 -12.65 3.83 -2.56
CA THR A 147 -13.67 2.90 -2.04
C THR A 147 -14.25 2.00 -3.13
N ASN A 148 -14.86 2.56 -4.18
CA ASN A 148 -15.48 1.76 -5.25
C ASN A 148 -14.47 0.84 -5.95
N SER A 149 -13.28 1.37 -6.26
CA SER A 149 -12.23 0.57 -6.89
C SER A 149 -11.80 -0.61 -6.02
N ILE A 150 -11.65 -0.38 -4.71
CA ILE A 150 -11.25 -1.41 -3.76
C ILE A 150 -12.35 -2.47 -3.64
N LEU A 151 -13.61 -2.06 -3.53
CA LEU A 151 -14.76 -2.98 -3.47
C LEU A 151 -14.91 -3.85 -4.73
N GLU A 152 -14.42 -3.38 -5.88
CA GLU A 152 -14.35 -4.16 -7.12
C GLU A 152 -13.12 -5.09 -7.20
N GLY A 153 -12.36 -5.23 -6.11
CA GLY A 153 -11.20 -6.12 -5.99
C GLY A 153 -9.86 -5.46 -6.38
N ARG A 154 -9.88 -4.22 -6.89
CA ARG A 154 -8.68 -3.44 -7.20
C ARG A 154 -8.21 -2.72 -5.94
N ILE A 155 -7.67 -3.49 -4.99
CA ILE A 155 -7.17 -2.98 -3.71
C ILE A 155 -6.09 -1.91 -3.92
N ALA A 156 -5.71 -1.16 -2.89
CA ALA A 156 -4.66 -0.14 -3.01
C ALA A 156 -3.73 -0.17 -1.79
N ASN A 157 -2.42 -0.05 -2.02
CA ASN A 157 -1.39 -0.04 -0.97
C ASN A 157 -1.48 1.16 -0.01
N THR A 158 -2.41 2.10 -0.24
CA THR A 158 -2.76 3.15 0.73
C THR A 158 -3.24 2.53 2.05
N PHE A 159 -4.00 1.43 2.00
CA PHE A 159 -4.30 0.60 3.16
C PHE A 159 -4.66 -0.83 2.73
N ALA A 160 -3.66 -1.69 2.67
CA ALA A 160 -3.82 -3.08 2.27
C ALA A 160 -2.96 -4.02 3.11
N ALA A 161 -3.41 -5.26 3.30
CA ALA A 161 -2.61 -6.33 3.88
C ALA A 161 -2.35 -7.43 2.83
N TRP A 162 -1.13 -7.95 2.82
CA TRP A 162 -0.67 -8.95 1.87
C TRP A 162 -0.11 -10.16 2.60
N HIS A 163 -0.54 -11.36 2.23
CA HIS A 163 0.10 -12.58 2.69
C HIS A 163 1.47 -12.71 2.03
N ASN A 164 2.52 -12.65 2.85
CA ASN A 164 3.88 -12.42 2.38
C ASN A 164 4.38 -13.55 1.46
N LEU A 165 4.22 -14.81 1.88
CA LEU A 165 4.71 -15.94 1.09
C LEU A 165 3.95 -16.10 -0.23
N SER A 166 2.64 -15.87 -0.25
CA SER A 166 1.84 -15.94 -1.48
C SER A 166 2.22 -14.82 -2.45
N LEU A 167 2.41 -13.60 -1.95
CA LEU A 167 2.86 -12.48 -2.77
C LEU A 167 4.24 -12.76 -3.38
N LEU A 168 5.19 -13.27 -2.60
CA LEU A 168 6.52 -13.65 -3.10
C LEU A 168 6.44 -14.80 -4.11
N THR A 169 5.53 -15.76 -3.94
CA THR A 169 5.33 -16.89 -4.86
C THR A 169 4.94 -16.42 -6.25
N VAL A 170 4.18 -15.32 -6.37
CA VAL A 170 3.76 -14.76 -7.66
C VAL A 170 4.70 -13.66 -8.19
N GLY A 171 5.90 -13.54 -7.62
CA GLY A 171 6.94 -12.61 -8.06
C GLY A 171 6.93 -11.24 -7.40
N GLY A 172 6.11 -11.02 -6.37
CA GLY A 172 6.02 -9.74 -5.66
C GLY A 172 5.40 -8.60 -6.49
N PHE A 173 5.64 -7.37 -6.07
CA PHE A 173 5.28 -6.16 -6.82
C PHE A 173 6.13 -6.06 -8.09
N ASP A 174 5.47 -6.00 -9.24
CA ASP A 174 6.14 -6.15 -10.53
C ASP A 174 6.80 -4.85 -11.01
N LEU A 175 8.06 -4.94 -11.44
CA LEU A 175 8.84 -3.79 -11.91
C LEU A 175 8.31 -3.15 -13.20
N LEU A 176 7.37 -3.77 -13.91
CA LEU A 176 6.62 -3.10 -14.98
C LEU A 176 5.87 -1.86 -14.48
N ALA A 177 5.50 -1.82 -13.19
CA ALA A 177 4.87 -0.68 -12.53
C ALA A 177 5.87 0.23 -11.79
N ALA A 178 7.17 -0.01 -11.95
CA ALA A 178 8.22 0.75 -11.27
C ALA A 178 8.22 2.22 -11.66
N LYS A 179 8.67 3.06 -10.72
CA LYS A 179 8.98 4.46 -11.03
C LYS A 179 10.18 4.49 -12.00
N PRO A 180 10.12 5.24 -13.12
CA PRO A 180 11.29 5.44 -13.97
C PRO A 180 12.32 6.35 -13.25
N LYS A 181 13.62 6.09 -13.45
CA LYS A 181 14.71 6.92 -12.91
C LYS A 181 14.68 8.34 -13.46
N VAL A 182 14.44 8.45 -14.77
CA VAL A 182 14.28 9.72 -15.49
C VAL A 182 12.79 9.88 -15.81
N PRO A 183 12.07 10.83 -15.18
CA PRO A 183 10.62 10.99 -15.37
C PRO A 183 10.20 11.07 -16.83
N GLU A 184 10.97 11.78 -17.67
CA GLU A 184 10.72 12.01 -19.09
C GLU A 184 10.77 10.72 -19.92
N MET A 185 11.50 9.69 -19.45
CA MET A 185 11.59 8.39 -20.11
C MET A 185 10.46 7.44 -19.69
N GLY A 186 9.63 7.84 -18.73
CA GLY A 186 8.48 7.07 -18.28
C GLY A 186 7.36 6.99 -19.31
N GLU A 187 6.61 5.89 -19.29
CA GLU A 187 5.30 5.88 -19.93
C GLU A 187 4.34 6.79 -19.17
N HIS A 188 3.50 7.51 -19.91
CA HIS A 188 2.53 8.44 -19.36
C HIS A 188 1.12 8.15 -19.87
N VAL A 189 0.14 8.48 -19.02
CA VAL A 189 -1.27 8.44 -19.37
C VAL A 189 -1.78 9.86 -19.47
N MET A 190 -2.47 10.15 -20.57
CA MET A 190 -3.15 11.42 -20.77
C MET A 190 -4.37 11.52 -19.82
N GLY A 191 -4.38 12.56 -19.01
CA GLY A 191 -5.52 13.06 -18.25
C GLY A 191 -5.86 14.50 -18.65
N TRP A 192 -6.80 15.11 -17.93
CA TRP A 192 -7.30 16.45 -18.20
C TRP A 192 -7.34 17.28 -16.92
N SER A 193 -6.93 18.55 -16.99
CA SER A 193 -7.01 19.50 -15.88
C SER A 193 -7.89 20.69 -16.26
N LYS A 194 -8.88 21.00 -15.41
CA LYS A 194 -9.74 22.20 -15.55
C LYS A 194 -8.94 23.49 -15.55
N GLU A 195 -7.89 23.55 -14.73
CA GLU A 195 -7.10 24.75 -14.44
C GLU A 195 -6.39 25.31 -15.68
N ASN A 196 -6.05 24.45 -16.63
CA ASN A 196 -5.28 24.83 -17.80
C ASN A 196 -6.02 24.62 -19.13
N ASP A 197 -7.24 24.06 -19.11
CA ASP A 197 -7.94 23.52 -20.29
C ASP A 197 -7.01 22.71 -21.21
N LYS A 198 -6.05 22.00 -20.60
CA LYS A 198 -4.94 21.35 -21.28
C LYS A 198 -4.87 19.88 -20.90
N LYS A 199 -4.36 19.10 -21.86
CA LYS A 199 -3.92 17.73 -21.64
C LYS A 199 -2.77 17.74 -20.63
N VAL A 200 -2.88 16.92 -19.60
CA VAL A 200 -1.82 16.70 -18.60
C VAL A 200 -1.40 15.24 -18.69
N PHE A 201 -0.10 14.97 -18.65
CA PHE A 201 0.46 13.62 -18.72
C PHE A 201 0.88 13.17 -17.33
N TYR A 202 0.38 12.01 -16.90
CA TYR A 202 0.66 11.44 -15.59
C TYR A 202 1.53 10.20 -15.74
N PRO A 203 2.57 10.01 -14.90
CA PRO A 203 3.38 8.80 -14.95
C PRO A 203 2.52 7.54 -14.78
N LEU A 204 2.78 6.53 -15.60
CA LEU A 204 2.06 5.25 -15.57
C LEU A 204 2.31 4.47 -14.26
N ALA A 205 3.42 4.73 -13.58
CA ALA A 205 3.80 4.12 -12.30
C ALA A 205 2.82 4.47 -11.14
N GLY A 206 2.95 3.77 -10.01
CA GLY A 206 2.18 4.04 -8.78
C GLY A 206 0.82 3.34 -8.71
N VAL A 207 0.73 2.17 -9.33
CA VAL A 207 -0.37 1.20 -9.22
C VAL A 207 0.20 -0.21 -9.12
N GLU A 208 1.33 -0.34 -8.42
CA GLU A 208 2.14 -1.55 -8.28
C GLU A 208 1.36 -2.77 -7.76
N GLU A 209 0.23 -2.54 -7.11
CA GLU A 209 -0.66 -3.56 -6.57
C GLU A 209 -1.38 -4.45 -7.61
N VAL A 210 -1.64 -3.97 -8.84
CA VAL A 210 -2.62 -4.66 -9.71
C VAL A 210 -2.10 -5.92 -10.39
N ILE A 211 -0.83 -5.91 -10.81
CA ILE A 211 -0.19 -7.09 -11.42
C ILE A 211 -0.08 -8.25 -10.42
N PRO A 212 0.44 -8.06 -9.19
CA PRO A 212 0.47 -9.15 -8.21
C PRO A 212 -0.92 -9.65 -7.83
N LEU A 213 -1.94 -8.78 -7.75
CA LEU A 213 -3.32 -9.23 -7.52
C LEU A 213 -3.80 -10.21 -8.59
N ALA A 214 -3.61 -9.85 -9.87
CA ALA A 214 -4.02 -10.70 -10.98
C ALA A 214 -3.34 -12.08 -10.90
N ARG A 215 -2.02 -12.10 -10.66
CA ARG A 215 -1.28 -13.35 -10.52
C ARG A 215 -1.68 -14.16 -9.29
N LEU A 216 -2.03 -13.51 -8.18
CA LEU A 216 -2.59 -14.20 -7.01
C LEU A 216 -3.90 -14.89 -7.36
N VAL A 217 -4.80 -14.21 -8.07
CA VAL A 217 -6.09 -14.78 -8.48
C VAL A 217 -5.91 -15.94 -9.46
N GLU A 218 -5.01 -15.81 -10.44
CA GLU A 218 -4.69 -16.89 -11.37
C GLU A 218 -4.08 -18.11 -10.66
N THR A 219 -3.25 -17.89 -9.65
CA THR A 219 -2.52 -18.97 -8.95
C THR A 219 -3.35 -19.64 -7.86
N PHE A 220 -4.13 -18.86 -7.09
CA PHE A 220 -4.81 -19.31 -5.88
C PHE A 220 -6.34 -19.24 -5.97
N GLY A 221 -6.90 -18.72 -7.06
CA GLY A 221 -8.33 -18.53 -7.23
C GLY A 221 -8.86 -17.35 -6.42
N LYS A 222 -10.04 -17.51 -5.81
CA LYS A 222 -10.67 -16.46 -5.00
C LYS A 222 -9.90 -16.26 -3.71
N CYS A 223 -9.13 -15.18 -3.61
CA CYS A 223 -8.24 -14.90 -2.48
C CYS A 223 -8.20 -13.43 -2.06
N ILE A 224 -9.02 -12.55 -2.66
CA ILE A 224 -9.07 -11.13 -2.33
C ILE A 224 -10.20 -10.89 -1.33
N ALA A 225 -9.92 -10.14 -0.27
CA ALA A 225 -10.96 -9.61 0.63
C ALA A 225 -10.99 -8.08 0.57
N THR A 226 -12.18 -7.52 0.58
CA THR A 226 -12.40 -6.06 0.53
C THR A 226 -13.19 -5.66 1.76
N ILE A 227 -12.64 -4.76 2.58
CA ILE A 227 -13.19 -4.41 3.89
C ILE A 227 -13.70 -2.97 3.88
N LEU A 228 -14.90 -2.76 4.39
CA LEU A 228 -15.38 -1.43 4.76
C LEU A 228 -14.82 -1.08 6.16
N PRO A 229 -14.12 0.06 6.30
CA PRO A 229 -13.61 0.47 7.61
C PRO A 229 -14.76 0.75 8.58
N SER A 230 -14.59 0.39 9.85
CA SER A 230 -15.64 0.52 10.87
C SER A 230 -15.07 0.89 12.25
N GLY A 231 -15.93 1.32 13.19
CA GLY A 231 -15.53 1.68 14.56
C GLY A 231 -15.44 3.19 14.81
N ASP A 232 -15.16 3.54 16.06
CA ASP A 232 -15.16 4.94 16.52
C ASP A 232 -14.06 5.75 15.82
N GLY A 233 -14.42 6.96 15.36
CA GLY A 233 -13.48 7.87 14.71
C GLY A 233 -13.12 7.54 13.27
N VAL A 234 -13.70 6.49 12.66
CA VAL A 234 -13.59 6.27 11.22
C VAL A 234 -14.17 7.47 10.49
N GLN A 235 -13.30 8.22 9.83
CA GLN A 235 -13.73 9.28 8.94
C GLN A 235 -14.43 8.64 7.75
N LYS A 236 -15.70 8.98 7.55
CA LYS A 236 -16.33 8.73 6.26
C LYS A 236 -15.65 9.67 5.26
N TYR A 237 -15.31 9.14 4.11
CA TYR A 237 -14.74 9.97 3.07
C TYR A 237 -15.75 11.04 2.65
N GLU A 238 -15.39 12.29 2.89
CA GLU A 238 -16.07 13.44 2.31
C GLU A 238 -15.29 13.84 1.07
N THR A 239 -15.97 13.88 -0.08
CA THR A 239 -15.38 14.43 -1.29
C THR A 239 -15.01 15.89 -1.01
N PRO A 240 -13.74 16.31 -1.19
CA PRO A 240 -13.36 17.70 -0.93
C PRO A 240 -14.27 18.65 -1.71
N GLU A 241 -14.54 19.83 -1.15
CA GLU A 241 -15.37 20.82 -1.83
C GLU A 241 -14.78 21.16 -3.21
N VAL A 242 -15.66 21.25 -4.21
CA VAL A 242 -15.32 21.39 -5.64
C VAL A 242 -14.38 22.58 -5.93
N SER A 243 -14.37 23.58 -5.07
CA SER A 243 -13.55 24.81 -5.15
C SER A 243 -12.15 24.69 -4.52
N THR A 244 -11.75 23.52 -4.02
CA THR A 244 -10.47 23.35 -3.31
C THR A 244 -9.40 22.70 -4.19
N GLU A 245 -8.13 23.07 -3.96
CA GLU A 245 -6.98 22.40 -4.56
C GLU A 245 -6.96 20.88 -4.24
N ALA A 246 -7.50 20.50 -3.08
CA ALA A 246 -7.68 19.11 -2.67
C ALA A 246 -8.67 18.35 -3.57
N TYR A 247 -9.78 18.98 -3.98
CA TYR A 247 -10.71 18.40 -4.95
C TYR A 247 -10.06 18.19 -6.31
N GLU A 248 -9.22 19.12 -6.75
CA GLU A 248 -8.49 18.95 -8.00
C GLU A 248 -7.48 17.80 -7.95
N ARG A 249 -6.69 17.69 -6.88
CA ARG A 249 -5.80 16.54 -6.68
C ARG A 249 -6.58 15.24 -6.64
N HIS A 250 -7.74 15.22 -5.99
CA HIS A 250 -8.66 14.09 -5.96
C HIS A 250 -9.13 13.70 -7.37
N VAL A 251 -9.65 14.65 -8.16
CA VAL A 251 -10.09 14.42 -9.55
C VAL A 251 -8.93 13.92 -10.41
N ARG A 252 -7.75 14.56 -10.33
CA ARG A 252 -6.55 14.18 -11.09
C ARG A 252 -6.10 12.74 -10.75
N LYS A 253 -6.14 12.37 -9.47
CA LYS A 253 -5.72 11.06 -8.95
C LYS A 253 -6.71 9.96 -9.34
N ILE A 254 -8.01 10.18 -9.21
CA ILE A 254 -9.02 9.20 -9.65
C ILE A 254 -9.01 9.05 -11.16
N ALA A 255 -9.03 10.16 -11.90
CA ALA A 255 -9.24 10.18 -13.36
C ALA A 255 -8.22 9.32 -14.10
N THR A 256 -6.99 9.23 -13.60
CA THR A 256 -5.93 8.45 -14.25
C THR A 256 -5.63 7.12 -13.58
N LYS A 257 -5.94 6.93 -12.27
CA LYS A 257 -5.60 5.69 -11.57
C LYS A 257 -6.27 4.47 -12.21
N PHE A 258 -7.56 4.52 -12.50
CA PHE A 258 -8.26 3.41 -13.16
C PHE A 258 -7.63 3.06 -14.52
N ARG A 259 -7.31 4.08 -15.33
CA ARG A 259 -6.66 3.88 -16.63
C ARG A 259 -5.26 3.28 -16.51
N ARG A 260 -4.47 3.72 -15.53
CA ARG A 260 -3.14 3.14 -15.24
C ARG A 260 -3.27 1.66 -14.84
N GLN A 261 -4.25 1.33 -13.98
CA GLN A 261 -4.52 -0.05 -13.58
C GLN A 261 -4.89 -0.94 -14.78
N ILE A 262 -5.77 -0.46 -15.68
CA ILE A 262 -6.13 -1.20 -16.91
C ILE A 262 -4.90 -1.45 -17.79
N ILE A 263 -4.06 -0.42 -18.01
CA ILE A 263 -2.87 -0.56 -18.85
C ILE A 263 -1.93 -1.63 -18.27
N HIS A 264 -1.67 -1.63 -16.96
CA HIS A 264 -0.81 -2.65 -16.35
C HIS A 264 -1.40 -4.05 -16.39
N LEU A 265 -2.72 -4.21 -16.21
CA LEU A 265 -3.38 -5.50 -16.40
C LEU A 265 -3.29 -5.98 -17.86
N SER A 266 -3.43 -5.08 -18.83
CA SER A 266 -3.28 -5.44 -20.24
C SER A 266 -1.85 -5.88 -20.60
N LYS A 267 -0.82 -5.34 -19.93
CA LYS A 267 0.59 -5.75 -20.13
C LYS A 267 0.84 -7.22 -19.75
N ILE A 268 -0.02 -7.81 -18.92
CA ILE A 268 0.01 -9.22 -18.55
C ILE A 268 -1.14 -10.04 -19.18
N ASN A 269 -1.81 -9.49 -20.19
CA ASN A 269 -2.96 -10.09 -20.89
C ASN A 269 -4.19 -10.36 -20.00
N THR A 270 -4.43 -9.48 -19.03
CA THR A 270 -5.53 -9.58 -18.07
C THR A 270 -6.42 -8.34 -18.14
N ASN A 271 -7.61 -8.41 -17.54
CA ASN A 271 -8.55 -7.29 -17.43
C ASN A 271 -9.04 -7.11 -15.96
N PRO A 272 -9.71 -6.00 -15.63
CA PRO A 272 -10.21 -5.76 -14.28
C PRO A 272 -11.23 -6.78 -13.75
N GLU A 273 -11.97 -7.48 -14.62
CA GLU A 273 -13.02 -8.43 -14.22
C GLU A 273 -12.42 -9.65 -13.52
N LEU A 274 -11.18 -10.04 -13.86
CA LEU A 274 -10.45 -11.08 -13.15
C LEU A 274 -10.37 -10.75 -11.64
N LEU A 275 -10.07 -9.49 -11.31
CA LEU A 275 -9.91 -9.06 -9.92
C LEU A 275 -11.23 -9.08 -9.16
N THR A 276 -12.32 -8.68 -9.81
CA THR A 276 -13.68 -8.82 -9.25
C THR A 276 -14.04 -10.29 -9.05
N GLY A 277 -13.72 -11.16 -10.01
CA GLY A 277 -13.91 -12.61 -9.90
C GLY A 277 -13.04 -13.28 -8.83
N GLY A 278 -11.95 -12.63 -8.41
CA GLY A 278 -11.02 -13.07 -7.37
C GLY A 278 -11.43 -12.75 -5.94
N ILE A 279 -12.55 -12.04 -5.73
CA ILE A 279 -13.05 -11.72 -4.39
C ILE A 279 -13.58 -12.99 -3.71
N LEU A 280 -13.22 -13.16 -2.44
CA LEU A 280 -13.66 -14.26 -1.59
C LEU A 280 -15.18 -14.23 -1.35
N PRO A 281 -15.85 -15.39 -1.31
CA PRO A 281 -17.25 -15.47 -0.93
C PRO A 281 -17.50 -14.81 0.44
N GLY A 282 -18.56 -14.02 0.52
CA GLY A 282 -18.94 -13.30 1.74
C GLY A 282 -18.26 -11.94 1.92
N TYR A 283 -17.41 -11.49 0.99
CA TYR A 283 -16.90 -10.11 0.93
C TYR A 283 -17.61 -9.32 -0.18
N PRO A 284 -17.76 -7.98 -0.05
CA PRO A 284 -17.22 -7.11 1.01
C PRO A 284 -17.88 -7.29 2.39
N LYS A 285 -17.13 -6.95 3.46
CA LYS A 285 -17.61 -6.90 4.85
C LYS A 285 -17.15 -5.62 5.54
#